data_AF-A0A2A2Y3C0-F1
#
_entry.id   AF-A0A2A2Y3C0-F1
#
_cell.length_a   1.000
_cell.length_b   1.000
_cell.length_c   1.000
_cell.angle_alpha   90.00
_cell.angle_beta   90.00
_cell.angle_gamma   90.00
#
_symmetry.space_group_name_H-M   'P 1'
#
loop_
_entity.id
_entity.type
_entity.pdbx_description
1 polymer ?
#
loop_
_entity_poly.entity_id
_entity_poly.type
_entity_poly.pdbx_seq_one_letter_code
_entity_poly.pdbx_strand_id
1 'polypeptide(L)'
;MAVLLLVACRTVPETKEAALRQLIADISAGRVEADPHKALTPTDPVQSDYFLYVEAWLNVNAEALSQVTPVLPPEGRFTFTRSADGRVTYLIAEGWPGKQVRTKAFRPAPGSRVTMLGWPDALPWEQLGAVCVIATPSEMVDEENHPCVQAFVFRIEAPAR
;
A
#
# COMPACT_ATOMS: atom_id res chain seq x y z
N MET A 1 -19.56 -21.20 4.61
CA MET A 1 -19.26 -20.41 5.83
C MET A 1 -18.10 -21.06 6.54
N ALA A 2 -16.89 -20.54 6.34
CA ALA A 2 -15.72 -20.96 7.11
C ALA A 2 -15.31 -19.76 7.96
N VAL A 3 -15.69 -19.78 9.23
CA VAL A 3 -15.08 -18.94 10.26
C VAL A 3 -13.67 -19.50 10.44
N LEU A 4 -12.67 -18.83 9.88
CA LEU A 4 -11.28 -19.22 10.08
C LEU A 4 -10.82 -18.72 11.45
N LEU A 5 -11.11 -19.52 12.48
CA LEU A 5 -10.38 -19.48 13.75
C LEU A 5 -8.94 -19.95 13.48
N LEU A 6 -8.01 -19.02 13.32
CA LEU A 6 -6.59 -19.24 13.59
C LEU A 6 -6.14 -18.27 14.70
N VAL A 7 -6.61 -18.59 15.90
CA VAL A 7 -5.95 -18.23 17.16
C VAL A 7 -4.72 -19.13 17.27
N ALA A 8 -3.61 -18.71 16.66
CA ALA A 8 -2.29 -19.25 16.91
C ALA A 8 -1.31 -18.08 16.89
N CYS A 9 -1.08 -17.50 18.07
CA CYS A 9 -0.07 -16.46 18.34
C CYS A 9 -0.03 -15.30 17.32
N ARG A 10 -1.16 -14.64 17.05
CA ARG A 10 -1.09 -13.26 16.57
C ARG A 10 -1.01 -12.38 17.81
N THR A 11 0.20 -11.95 18.17
CA THR A 11 0.38 -10.90 19.17
C THR A 11 -0.47 -9.71 18.73
N VAL A 12 -1.32 -9.22 19.64
CA VAL A 12 -2.00 -7.94 19.41
C VAL A 12 -0.91 -6.92 19.08
N PRO A 13 -1.01 -6.17 17.97
CA PRO A 13 0.00 -5.17 17.63
C PRO A 13 0.20 -4.23 18.82
N GLU A 14 1.44 -3.88 19.14
CA GLU A 14 1.72 -2.99 20.27
C GLU A 14 1.39 -1.52 19.95
N THR A 15 1.27 -1.18 18.65
CA THR A 15 0.90 0.16 18.18
C THR A 15 -0.03 0.10 16.96
N LYS A 16 -0.70 1.21 16.67
CA LYS A 16 -1.54 1.39 15.48
C LYS A 16 -0.75 1.29 14.17
N GLU A 17 0.50 1.77 14.14
CA GLU A 17 1.42 1.63 13.01
C GLU A 17 1.78 0.15 12.78
N ALA A 18 2.03 -0.60 13.87
CA ALA A 18 2.28 -2.03 13.78
C ALA A 18 1.05 -2.79 13.27
N ALA A 19 -0.17 -2.37 13.66
CA ALA A 19 -1.41 -2.94 13.14
C ALA A 19 -1.54 -2.77 11.62
N LEU A 20 -1.32 -1.55 11.11
CA LEU A 20 -1.33 -1.29 9.67
C LEU A 20 -0.26 -2.10 8.93
N ARG A 21 0.98 -2.10 9.45
CA ARG A 21 2.10 -2.84 8.84
C ARG A 21 1.80 -4.35 8.77
N GLN A 22 1.23 -4.91 9.84
CA GLN A 22 0.82 -6.31 9.88
C GLN A 22 -0.26 -6.62 8.85
N LEU A 23 -1.29 -5.76 8.72
CA LEU A 23 -2.34 -5.91 7.71
C LEU A 23 -1.77 -5.91 6.29
N ILE A 24 -0.94 -4.91 5.95
CA ILE A 24 -0.28 -4.80 4.64
C ILE A 24 0.55 -6.06 4.37
N ALA A 25 1.35 -6.50 5.35
CA ALA A 25 2.20 -7.67 5.20
C ALA A 25 1.40 -8.98 5.04
N ASP A 26 0.28 -9.12 5.74
CA ASP A 26 -0.58 -10.31 5.68
C ASP A 26 -1.28 -10.43 4.33
N ILE A 27 -1.89 -9.35 3.84
CA ILE A 27 -2.53 -9.35 2.52
C ILE A 27 -1.50 -9.49 1.40
N SER A 28 -0.39 -8.77 1.48
CA SER A 28 0.68 -8.84 0.46
C SER A 28 1.38 -10.19 0.42
N ALA A 29 1.21 -11.03 1.44
CA ALA A 29 1.69 -12.41 1.47
C ALA A 29 0.58 -13.45 1.25
N GLY A 30 -0.65 -13.02 0.95
CA GLY A 30 -1.79 -13.91 0.74
C GLY A 30 -2.26 -14.67 1.99
N ARG A 31 -1.98 -14.15 3.19
CA ARG A 31 -2.31 -14.80 4.48
C ARG A 31 -3.72 -14.49 5.00
N VAL A 32 -4.39 -13.48 4.44
CA VAL A 32 -5.74 -13.03 4.84
C VAL A 32 -6.56 -12.72 3.58
N GLU A 33 -7.87 -12.97 3.62
CA GLU A 33 -8.80 -12.79 2.49
C GLU A 33 -9.00 -11.31 2.12
N ALA A 34 -9.40 -11.07 0.86
CA ALA A 34 -9.14 -9.85 0.10
C ALA A 34 -9.98 -8.58 0.43
N ASP A 35 -10.80 -8.59 1.48
CA ASP A 35 -11.54 -7.39 1.91
C ASP A 35 -10.86 -6.77 3.15
N PRO A 36 -10.00 -5.75 2.97
CA PRO A 36 -9.19 -5.21 4.06
C PRO A 36 -10.03 -4.55 5.17
N HIS A 37 -11.23 -4.03 4.84
CA HIS A 37 -12.12 -3.42 5.83
C HIS A 37 -12.75 -4.45 6.77
N LYS A 38 -12.84 -5.72 6.36
CA LYS A 38 -13.35 -6.82 7.21
C LYS A 38 -12.25 -7.51 8.01
N ALA A 39 -10.97 -7.21 7.73
CA ALA A 39 -9.85 -7.81 8.44
C ALA A 39 -9.71 -7.30 9.89
N LEU A 40 -10.40 -6.21 10.24
CA LEU A 40 -10.34 -5.59 11.55
C LEU A 40 -11.72 -5.63 12.21
N THR A 41 -11.78 -6.10 13.46
CA THR A 41 -12.99 -6.03 14.28
C THR A 41 -12.57 -5.50 15.66
N PRO A 42 -12.97 -4.27 16.05
CA PRO A 42 -12.61 -3.75 17.35
C PRO A 42 -13.36 -4.50 18.45
N THR A 43 -12.62 -5.06 19.41
CA THR A 43 -13.18 -5.77 20.59
C THR A 43 -13.01 -4.99 21.90
N ASP A 44 -12.25 -3.89 21.90
CA ASP A 44 -12.05 -2.97 23.04
C ASP A 44 -11.71 -1.52 22.59
N PRO A 45 -11.67 -0.53 23.52
CA PRO A 45 -11.37 0.88 23.19
C PRO A 45 -9.98 1.15 22.58
N VAL A 46 -8.93 0.43 23.00
CA VAL A 46 -7.58 0.57 22.41
C VAL A 46 -7.57 0.04 20.98
N GLN A 47 -8.26 -1.07 20.73
CA GLN A 47 -8.46 -1.58 19.38
C GLN A 47 -9.32 -0.64 18.51
N SER A 48 -10.13 0.22 19.12
CA SER A 48 -10.92 1.22 18.40
C SER A 48 -10.01 2.30 17.79
N ASP A 49 -9.01 2.78 18.51
CA ASP A 49 -8.03 3.75 17.97
C ASP A 49 -7.22 3.16 16.82
N TYR A 50 -6.84 1.88 16.92
CA TYR A 50 -6.08 1.21 15.87
C TYR A 50 -6.94 0.99 14.64
N PHE A 51 -8.19 0.58 14.85
CA PHE A 51 -9.18 0.46 13.80
C PHE A 51 -9.37 1.78 13.07
N LEU A 52 -9.60 2.88 13.78
CA LEU A 52 -9.77 4.21 13.16
C LEU A 52 -8.51 4.64 12.39
N TYR A 53 -7.32 4.38 12.93
CA TYR A 53 -6.06 4.67 12.26
C TYR A 53 -5.91 3.89 10.95
N VAL A 54 -6.25 2.60 10.93
CA VAL A 54 -6.18 1.78 9.72
C VAL A 54 -7.29 2.11 8.73
N GLU A 55 -8.53 2.29 9.19
CA GLU A 55 -9.65 2.67 8.33
C GLU A 55 -9.42 4.01 7.63
N ALA A 56 -8.83 4.99 8.34
CA ALA A 56 -8.46 6.27 7.72
C ALA A 56 -7.49 6.07 6.55
N TRP A 57 -6.58 5.10 6.63
CA TRP A 57 -5.69 4.76 5.53
C TRP A 57 -6.41 3.99 4.41
N LEU A 58 -7.26 3.02 4.78
CA LEU A 58 -8.01 2.20 3.82
C LEU A 58 -8.99 3.02 2.98
N ASN A 59 -9.61 4.05 3.55
CA ASN A 59 -10.48 4.97 2.81
C ASN A 59 -9.82 5.61 1.59
N VAL A 60 -8.49 5.71 1.58
CA VAL A 60 -7.71 6.21 0.45
C VAL A 60 -7.06 5.08 -0.36
N ASN A 61 -6.58 4.03 0.32
CA ASN A 61 -5.60 3.11 -0.24
C ASN A 61 -6.09 1.65 -0.37
N ALA A 62 -7.35 1.35 -0.03
CA ALA A 62 -7.89 -0.02 -0.05
C ALA A 62 -7.75 -0.72 -1.41
N GLU A 63 -7.72 0.02 -2.51
CA GLU A 63 -7.48 -0.52 -3.87
C GLU A 63 -6.20 -1.39 -3.91
N ALA A 64 -5.14 -0.98 -3.21
CA ALA A 64 -3.86 -1.69 -3.22
C ALA A 64 -3.86 -3.02 -2.43
N LEU A 65 -4.91 -3.28 -1.66
CA LEU A 65 -5.09 -4.48 -0.86
C LEU A 65 -6.31 -5.31 -1.31
N SER A 66 -7.17 -4.75 -2.16
CA SER A 66 -8.42 -5.37 -2.61
C SER A 66 -8.21 -6.14 -3.91
N GLN A 67 -8.53 -7.43 -3.91
CA GLN A 67 -8.37 -8.30 -5.09
C GLN A 67 -6.96 -8.22 -5.69
N VAL A 68 -5.95 -8.31 -4.83
CA VAL A 68 -4.55 -8.28 -5.23
C VAL A 68 -3.85 -9.61 -4.99
N THR A 69 -2.74 -9.82 -5.70
CA THR A 69 -1.82 -10.93 -5.50
C THR A 69 -0.43 -10.40 -5.12
N PRO A 70 0.35 -11.15 -4.32
CA PRO A 70 1.78 -10.91 -4.14
C PRO A 70 2.50 -10.88 -5.50
N VAL A 71 3.43 -9.96 -5.71
CA VAL A 71 4.13 -9.84 -7.00
C VAL A 71 5.65 -9.78 -6.87
N LEU A 72 6.17 -9.15 -5.82
CA LEU A 72 7.60 -8.93 -5.60
C LEU A 72 7.91 -9.03 -4.11
N PRO A 73 9.12 -9.45 -3.73
CA PRO A 73 9.57 -9.34 -2.34
C PRO A 73 9.64 -7.86 -1.92
N PRO A 74 9.43 -7.53 -0.63
CA PRO A 74 9.61 -6.18 -0.12
C PRO A 74 11.03 -5.64 -0.37
N GLU A 75 11.17 -4.33 -0.57
CA GLU A 75 12.44 -3.62 -0.71
C GLU A 75 12.52 -2.50 0.33
N GLY A 76 13.27 -2.72 1.41
CA GLY A 76 13.35 -1.76 2.51
C GLY A 76 11.97 -1.47 3.10
N ARG A 77 11.49 -0.23 2.96
CA ARG A 77 10.16 0.22 3.42
C ARG A 77 9.05 0.09 2.36
N PHE A 78 9.32 -0.59 1.25
CA PHE A 78 8.38 -0.76 0.15
C PHE A 78 7.81 -2.18 0.13
N THR A 79 6.49 -2.27 0.11
CA THR A 79 5.75 -3.51 -0.13
C THR A 79 5.05 -3.43 -1.48
N PHE A 80 4.90 -4.56 -2.17
CA PHE A 80 4.37 -4.59 -3.52
C PHE A 80 3.19 -5.56 -3.63
N THR A 81 2.12 -5.11 -4.26
CA THR A 81 0.97 -5.93 -4.64
C THR A 81 0.67 -5.72 -6.13
N ARG A 82 -0.09 -6.64 -6.72
CA ARG A 82 -0.55 -6.53 -8.10
C ARG A 82 -2.03 -6.84 -8.16
N SER A 83 -2.80 -6.06 -8.92
CA SER A 83 -4.22 -6.34 -9.17
C SER A 83 -4.38 -7.76 -9.73
N ALA A 84 -5.47 -8.44 -9.39
CA ALA A 84 -5.71 -9.81 -9.82
C ALA A 84 -5.77 -9.96 -11.36
N ASP A 85 -6.15 -8.90 -12.08
CA ASP A 85 -6.12 -8.86 -13.55
C ASP A 85 -4.71 -8.63 -14.13
N GLY A 86 -3.72 -8.40 -13.28
CA GLY A 86 -2.32 -8.18 -13.62
C GLY A 86 -1.99 -6.82 -14.25
N ARG A 87 -2.97 -5.91 -14.38
CA ARG A 87 -2.80 -4.62 -15.08
C ARG A 87 -2.10 -3.56 -14.25
N VAL A 88 -2.26 -3.62 -12.93
CA VAL A 88 -1.80 -2.59 -12.00
C VAL A 88 -0.84 -3.22 -11.00
N THR A 89 0.33 -2.61 -10.85
CA THR A 89 1.26 -2.91 -9.76
C THR A 89 1.21 -1.76 -8.77
N TYR A 90 1.04 -2.07 -7.49
CA TYR A 90 1.05 -1.09 -6.41
C TYR A 90 2.36 -1.16 -5.65
N LEU A 91 2.95 -0.01 -5.38
CA LEU A 91 4.06 0.16 -4.45
C LEU A 91 3.53 0.90 -3.23
N ILE A 92 3.59 0.24 -2.08
CA ILE A 92 3.15 0.76 -0.79
C ILE A 92 4.39 1.21 -0.02
N ALA A 93 4.55 2.51 0.18
CA ALA A 93 5.65 3.11 0.92
C ALA A 93 5.25 3.39 2.37
N GLU A 94 5.95 2.80 3.32
CA GLU A 94 5.74 3.09 4.74
C GLU A 94 6.22 4.52 5.07
N GLY A 95 5.29 5.35 5.56
CA GLY A 95 5.50 6.79 5.74
C GLY A 95 5.82 7.55 4.45
N TRP A 96 5.98 8.87 4.56
CA TRP A 96 6.26 9.72 3.39
C TRP A 96 7.60 9.36 2.75
N PRO A 97 7.66 9.06 1.43
CA PRO A 97 8.90 8.67 0.78
C PRO A 97 9.91 9.82 0.59
N GLY A 98 9.50 11.08 0.79
CA GLY A 98 10.29 12.25 0.41
C GLY A 98 10.07 12.61 -1.06
N LYS A 99 10.97 13.41 -1.65
CA LYS A 99 10.77 13.99 -3.00
C LYS A 99 10.66 12.96 -4.15
N GLN A 100 11.16 11.76 -3.93
CA GLN A 100 11.20 10.70 -4.94
C GLN A 100 11.13 9.32 -4.29
N VAL A 101 10.43 8.40 -4.92
CA VAL A 101 10.59 6.97 -4.70
C VAL A 101 11.67 6.44 -5.65
N ARG A 102 12.58 5.62 -5.13
CA ARG A 102 13.64 4.97 -5.90
C ARG A 102 13.65 3.50 -5.53
N THR A 103 13.43 2.63 -6.50
CA THR A 103 13.32 1.18 -6.28
C THR A 103 13.97 0.40 -7.40
N LYS A 104 14.55 -0.75 -7.06
CA LYS A 104 15.09 -1.73 -8.02
C LYS A 104 14.17 -2.93 -8.21
N ALA A 105 13.10 -3.04 -7.42
CA ALA A 105 12.20 -4.18 -7.39
C ALA A 105 11.45 -4.39 -8.71
N PHE A 106 11.17 -3.32 -9.48
CA PHE A 106 10.48 -3.46 -10.76
C PHE A 106 10.93 -2.43 -11.80
N ARG A 107 10.54 -2.74 -13.04
CA ARG A 107 10.79 -1.94 -14.23
C ARG A 107 9.46 -1.76 -14.97
N PRO A 108 8.78 -0.61 -14.83
CA PRO A 108 7.54 -0.35 -15.56
C PRO A 108 7.76 -0.45 -17.08
N ALA A 109 6.73 -0.87 -17.81
CA ALA A 109 6.77 -0.83 -19.26
C ALA A 109 6.82 0.63 -19.76
N PRO A 110 7.50 0.93 -20.88
CA PRO A 110 7.41 2.24 -21.51
C PRO A 110 5.94 2.63 -21.75
N GLY A 111 5.58 3.88 -21.43
CA GLY A 111 4.19 4.35 -21.51
C GLY A 111 3.30 3.99 -20.33
N SER A 112 3.83 3.34 -19.28
CA SER A 112 3.08 3.12 -18.03
C SER A 112 2.63 4.44 -17.42
N ARG A 113 1.40 4.48 -16.91
CA ARG A 113 0.88 5.61 -16.15
C ARG A 113 1.16 5.38 -14.68
N VAL A 114 1.83 6.33 -14.03
CA VAL A 114 2.08 6.31 -12.59
C VAL A 114 1.23 7.39 -11.94
N THR A 115 0.54 7.03 -10.87
CA THR A 115 -0.27 7.91 -10.03
C THR A 115 -0.02 7.57 -8.56
N MET A 116 -0.49 8.40 -7.64
CA MET A 116 -0.55 8.05 -6.23
C MET A 116 -2.01 8.06 -5.78
N LEU A 117 -2.44 7.06 -5.02
CA LEU A 117 -3.81 7.02 -4.51
C LEU A 117 -4.06 8.23 -3.61
N GLY A 118 -5.23 8.84 -3.75
CA GLY A 118 -5.56 10.11 -3.11
C GLY A 118 -4.96 11.36 -3.77
N TRP A 119 -4.24 11.22 -4.89
CA TRP A 119 -3.74 12.34 -5.69
C TRP A 119 -4.30 12.30 -7.12
N PRO A 120 -4.80 13.44 -7.66
CA PRO A 120 -5.49 13.43 -8.94
C PRO A 120 -4.54 13.27 -10.15
N ASP A 121 -3.32 13.78 -10.05
CA ASP A 121 -2.44 13.90 -11.21
C ASP A 121 -1.51 12.70 -11.42
N ALA A 122 -1.12 12.50 -12.67
CA ALA A 122 -0.08 11.54 -13.00
C ALA A 122 1.29 12.05 -12.52
N LEU A 123 2.10 11.12 -12.02
CA LEU A 123 3.43 11.41 -11.52
C LEU A 123 4.47 11.18 -12.61
N PRO A 124 5.42 12.12 -12.78
CA PRO A 124 6.61 11.87 -13.60
C PRO A 124 7.38 10.68 -13.05
N TRP A 125 7.83 9.81 -13.96
CA TRP A 125 8.71 8.71 -13.61
C TRP A 125 9.71 8.46 -14.73
N GLU A 126 10.82 7.85 -14.38
CA GLU A 126 11.86 7.45 -15.32
C GLU A 126 12.54 6.13 -14.90
N GLN A 127 13.11 5.44 -15.87
CA GLN A 127 13.93 4.25 -15.64
C GLN A 127 15.41 4.60 -15.84
N LEU A 128 16.15 4.72 -14.73
CA LEU A 128 17.59 4.97 -14.73
C LEU A 128 18.35 3.64 -14.55
N GLY A 129 18.65 2.98 -15.67
CA GLY A 129 19.28 1.66 -15.65
C GLY A 129 18.39 0.63 -14.94
N ALA A 130 18.83 0.14 -13.78
CA ALA A 130 18.06 -0.81 -12.96
C ALA A 130 17.12 -0.13 -11.94
N VAL A 131 17.12 1.20 -11.83
CA VAL A 131 16.33 1.94 -10.83
C VAL A 131 15.13 2.61 -11.49
N CYS A 132 13.93 2.31 -11.01
CA CYS A 132 12.74 3.11 -11.28
C CYS A 132 12.72 4.30 -10.31
N VAL A 133 12.59 5.51 -10.85
CA VAL A 133 12.48 6.76 -10.08
C VAL A 133 11.11 7.35 -10.35
N ILE A 134 10.31 7.56 -9.30
CA ILE A 134 9.00 8.20 -9.37
C ILE A 134 9.09 9.50 -8.57
N ALA A 135 8.77 10.62 -9.20
CA ALA A 135 8.69 11.91 -8.50
C ALA A 135 7.42 11.97 -7.66
N THR A 136 7.51 12.50 -6.45
CA THR A 136 6.32 12.82 -5.66
C THR A 136 5.82 14.23 -6.00
N PRO A 137 4.53 14.54 -5.77
CA PRO A 137 4.04 15.91 -5.90
C PRO A 137 4.85 16.88 -5.03
N SER A 138 5.17 18.04 -5.58
CA SER A 138 5.91 19.10 -4.85
C SER A 138 5.10 19.67 -3.68
N GLU A 139 3.79 19.69 -3.83
CA GLU A 139 2.79 20.19 -2.89
C GLU A 139 2.78 19.36 -1.61
N MET A 140 3.15 18.07 -1.71
CA MET A 140 3.24 17.14 -0.59
C MET A 140 4.56 17.23 0.18
N VAL A 141 5.36 18.26 -0.07
CA VAL A 141 6.38 18.66 0.92
C VAL A 141 5.68 19.14 2.20
N ASP A 142 4.49 19.72 2.07
CA ASP A 142 3.61 20.04 3.20
C ASP A 142 2.79 18.81 3.60
N GLU A 143 2.89 18.41 4.87
CA GLU A 143 2.17 17.26 5.43
C GLU A 143 0.65 17.48 5.43
N GLU A 144 0.17 18.73 5.48
CA GLU A 144 -1.26 19.04 5.41
C GLU A 144 -1.87 18.65 4.06
N ASN A 145 -1.06 18.54 3.00
CA ASN A 145 -1.50 18.12 1.68
C ASN A 145 -1.46 16.60 1.48
N HIS A 146 -1.04 15.83 2.49
CA HIS A 146 -0.98 14.38 2.38
C HIS A 146 -2.40 13.79 2.42
N PRO A 147 -2.77 12.89 1.50
CA PRO A 147 -4.11 12.29 1.50
C PRO A 147 -4.32 11.36 2.71
N CYS A 148 -3.24 10.92 3.35
CA CYS A 148 -3.21 10.10 4.54
C CYS A 148 -1.82 10.24 5.18
N VAL A 149 -1.66 9.86 6.45
CA VAL A 149 -0.39 10.06 7.21
C VAL A 149 0.43 8.78 7.39
N GLN A 150 -0.17 7.63 7.08
CA GLN A 150 0.33 6.33 7.52
C GLN A 150 1.32 5.72 6.51
N ALA A 151 0.89 5.57 5.26
CA ALA A 151 1.67 5.00 4.16
C ALA A 151 1.12 5.50 2.82
N PHE A 152 1.95 5.56 1.79
CA PHE A 152 1.61 6.17 0.50
C PHE A 152 1.66 5.13 -0.61
N VAL A 153 0.61 5.07 -1.43
CA VAL A 153 0.50 4.06 -2.47
C VAL A 153 0.68 4.67 -3.84
N PHE A 154 1.68 4.19 -4.56
CA PHE A 154 1.89 4.48 -5.97
C PHE A 154 1.23 3.40 -6.80
N ARG A 155 0.34 3.80 -7.71
CA ARG A 155 -0.39 2.96 -8.64
C ARG A 155 0.30 3.03 -10.01
N ILE A 156 0.86 1.92 -10.46
CA ILE A 156 1.58 1.80 -11.73
C ILE A 156 0.75 0.93 -12.68
N GLU A 157 0.17 1.55 -13.69
CA GLU A 157 -0.68 0.91 -14.68
C GLU A 157 0.07 0.73 -16.00
N ALA A 158 0.08 -0.50 -16.50
CA ALA A 158 0.66 -0.80 -17.80
C ALA A 158 -0.12 -0.06 -18.92
N PRO A 159 0.54 0.35 -20.01
CA PRO A 159 -0.15 0.99 -21.13
C PRO A 159 -1.25 0.07 -21.68
N ALA A 160 -2.35 0.67 -22.13
CA ALA A 160 -3.37 -0.06 -22.86
C ALA A 160 -2.74 -0.74 -24.09
N ARG A 161 -3.08 -2.02 -24.31
CA ARG A 161 -2.67 -2.75 -25.51
C ARG A 161 -3.45 -2.28 -26.73
#